data_AF-A0A2N1MW80-F1
#
_entry.id   AF-A0A2N1MW80-F1
#
_cell.length_a   1.000
_cell.length_b   1.000
_cell.length_c   1.000
_cell.angle_alpha   90.00
_cell.angle_beta   90.00
_cell.angle_gamma   90.00
#
_symmetry.space_group_name_H-M   'P 1'
#
loop_
_entity.id
_entity.type
_entity.pdbx_description
1 polymer ?
#
loop_
_entity_poly.entity_id
_entity_poly.type
_entity_poly.pdbx_seq_one_letter_code
_entity_poly.pdbx_strand_id
1 'polypeptide(L)'
;MYQKQIERFKETQASLNYQRVLGVIGDMSTRWNSLFLKDAINQLATDLSRNRDNNVKKDGRRLKSINFTEEEWTFMEELVDLLGLFEEATTFLSGSTYATLSLMHPTISTIKLIFEDDLITNVKKDETNNFSNTITILDNDEDEEDEQEFLEKPEDDDDYILNPTT
;
A
#
# COMPACT_ATOMS: atom_id res chain seq x y z
N MET A 1 1.37 4.02 -13.00
CA MET A 1 2.69 4.40 -13.56
C MET A 1 2.45 5.19 -14.85
N TYR A 2 3.17 6.27 -15.12
CA TYR A 2 2.85 7.19 -16.23
C TYR A 2 3.29 6.63 -17.59
N GLN A 3 2.37 6.51 -18.55
CA GLN A 3 2.57 5.99 -19.92
C GLN A 3 3.82 6.57 -20.61
N LYS A 4 4.06 7.86 -20.40
CA LYS A 4 5.19 8.62 -20.96
C LYS A 4 6.56 8.13 -20.51
N GLN A 5 6.68 7.54 -19.31
CA GLN A 5 7.94 6.99 -18.80
C GLN A 5 8.26 5.64 -19.45
N ILE A 6 7.24 4.82 -19.70
CA ILE A 6 7.38 3.53 -20.38
C ILE A 6 7.82 3.74 -21.83
N GLU A 7 7.27 4.75 -22.51
CA GLU A 7 7.67 5.11 -23.87
C GLU A 7 9.14 5.53 -23.96
N ARG A 8 9.58 6.45 -23.07
CA ARG A 8 10.99 6.87 -23.00
C ARG A 8 11.95 5.71 -22.74
N PHE A 9 11.54 4.76 -21.90
CA PHE A 9 12.33 3.56 -21.63
C PHE A 9 12.51 2.72 -22.91
N LYS A 10 11.43 2.48 -23.66
CA LYS A 10 11.48 1.75 -24.94
C LYS A 10 12.34 2.46 -25.99
N GLU A 11 12.23 3.78 -26.11
CA GLU A 11 13.05 4.58 -27.03
C GLU A 11 14.54 4.49 -26.70
N THR A 12 14.88 4.50 -25.41
CA THR A 12 16.27 4.36 -24.94
C THR A 12 16.82 2.96 -25.21
N GLN A 13 16.00 1.91 -25.09
CA GLN A 13 16.42 0.55 -25.44
C GLN A 13 16.63 0.37 -26.96
N ALA A 14 15.81 1.03 -27.78
CA ALA A 14 15.99 1.03 -29.22
C ALA A 14 17.29 1.73 -29.64
N SER A 15 17.64 2.85 -29.00
CA SER A 15 18.89 3.59 -29.29
C SER A 15 20.15 2.83 -28.87
N LEU A 16 20.06 2.00 -27.82
CA LEU A 16 21.13 1.15 -27.32
C LEU A 16 21.24 -0.22 -28.03
N ASN A 17 20.41 -0.45 -29.05
CA ASN A 17 20.47 -1.62 -29.94
C ASN A 17 20.32 -2.98 -29.21
N TYR A 18 19.45 -3.03 -28.19
CA TYR A 18 19.11 -4.29 -27.54
C TYR A 18 18.39 -5.24 -28.51
N GLN A 19 18.73 -6.53 -28.44
CA GLN A 19 18.19 -7.56 -29.33
C GLN A 19 16.66 -7.77 -29.20
N ARG A 20 16.07 -7.29 -28.10
CA ARG A 20 14.64 -7.20 -27.85
C ARG A 20 14.37 -5.99 -26.96
N VAL A 21 13.37 -5.18 -27.29
CA VAL A 21 12.82 -4.15 -26.40
C VAL A 21 12.06 -4.86 -25.27
N LEU A 22 12.50 -4.67 -24.03
CA LEU A 22 11.90 -5.31 -22.86
C LEU A 22 10.76 -4.43 -22.33
N GLY A 23 9.66 -5.05 -21.91
CA GLY A 23 8.60 -4.36 -21.20
C GLY A 23 9.04 -3.98 -19.79
N VAL A 24 8.51 -2.88 -19.25
CA VAL A 24 8.62 -2.58 -17.83
C VAL A 24 7.82 -3.63 -17.07
N ILE A 25 8.49 -4.45 -16.27
CA ILE A 25 7.84 -5.38 -15.33
C ILE A 25 7.40 -4.55 -14.12
N GLY A 26 6.09 -4.34 -13.99
CA GLY A 26 5.49 -3.52 -12.93
C GLY A 26 5.34 -4.25 -11.59
N ASP A 27 5.26 -5.59 -11.62
CA ASP A 27 5.17 -6.41 -10.42
C ASP A 27 6.54 -6.94 -10.01
N MET A 28 7.04 -6.35 -8.93
CA MET A 28 8.18 -6.83 -8.19
C MET A 28 7.63 -7.67 -7.02
N SER A 29 7.72 -9.01 -7.10
CA SER A 29 7.45 -9.88 -5.95
C SER A 29 8.43 -9.65 -4.78
N THR A 30 9.46 -8.82 -4.99
CA THR A 30 10.46 -8.44 -3.99
C THR A 30 9.96 -7.42 -2.97
N ARG A 31 8.71 -6.93 -3.04
CA ARG A 31 8.15 -6.08 -1.98
C ARG A 31 8.06 -6.77 -0.61
N TRP A 32 8.05 -8.11 -0.61
CA TRP A 32 7.89 -8.92 0.60
C TRP A 32 9.10 -9.77 0.95
N ASN A 33 10.18 -9.70 0.14
CA ASN A 33 11.42 -10.38 0.46
C ASN A 33 12.37 -9.47 1.26
N SER A 34 11.78 -8.72 2.21
CA SER A 34 12.44 -7.76 3.11
C SER A 34 13.63 -8.36 3.85
N LEU A 35 13.60 -9.68 4.09
CA LEU A 35 14.68 -10.41 4.74
C LEU A 35 16.00 -10.33 3.96
N PHE A 36 15.96 -10.43 2.62
CA PHE A 36 17.17 -10.28 1.80
C PHE A 36 17.70 -8.84 1.79
N LEU A 37 16.84 -7.84 2.00
CA LEU A 37 17.26 -6.45 2.06
C LEU A 37 18.01 -6.15 3.35
N LYS A 38 17.60 -6.71 4.50
CA LYS A 38 18.28 -6.52 5.79
C LYS A 38 19.76 -6.91 5.69
N ASP A 39 20.04 -8.11 5.20
CA ASP A 39 21.41 -8.61 5.04
C ASP A 39 22.20 -7.80 4.01
N ALA A 40 21.59 -7.45 2.89
CA ALA A 40 22.23 -6.63 1.86
C ALA A 40 22.59 -5.22 2.37
N ILE A 41 21.71 -4.59 3.15
CA ILE A 41 21.93 -3.27 3.77
C ILE A 41 23.06 -3.35 4.80
N ASN A 42 23.06 -4.38 5.64
CA ASN A 42 24.10 -4.61 6.64
C ASN A 42 25.47 -4.87 6.01
N GLN A 43 25.51 -5.68 4.96
CA GLN A 43 26.72 -5.93 4.17
C GLN A 43 27.22 -4.64 3.52
N LEU A 44 26.34 -3.87 2.88
CA LEU A 44 26.66 -2.58 2.27
C LEU A 44 27.22 -1.59 3.30
N ALA A 45 26.58 -1.47 4.47
CA ALA A 45 27.05 -0.59 5.54
C ALA A 45 28.46 -0.98 6.02
N THR A 46 28.76 -2.28 6.05
CA THR A 46 30.07 -2.81 6.42
C THR A 46 31.12 -2.52 5.33
N ASP A 47 30.78 -2.72 4.07
CA ASP A 47 31.67 -2.46 2.93
C ASP A 47 31.99 -0.97 2.77
N LEU A 48 30.99 -0.09 2.94
CA LEU A 48 31.17 1.37 2.95
C LEU A 48 32.08 1.82 4.10
N SER A 49 31.97 1.18 5.26
CA SER A 49 32.83 1.47 6.42
C SER A 49 34.29 1.07 6.18
N ARG A 50 34.53 0.04 5.35
CA ARG A 50 35.86 -0.48 5.02
C ARG A 50 36.52 0.23 3.83
N ASN A 51 35.79 1.09 3.13
CA ASN A 51 36.33 1.85 1.99
C ASN A 51 37.47 2.79 2.42
N ARG A 52 38.37 3.15 1.52
CA ARG A 52 39.48 4.08 1.79
C ARG A 52 39.03 5.55 1.79
N ASP A 53 38.02 5.89 1.01
CA ASP A 53 37.50 7.26 0.89
C ASP A 53 36.71 7.67 2.12
N ASN A 54 37.01 8.86 2.66
CA ASN A 54 36.32 9.41 3.82
C ASN A 54 34.87 9.79 3.52
N ASN A 55 34.54 10.20 2.28
CA ASN A 55 33.16 10.50 1.87
C ASN A 55 32.32 9.21 1.90
N VAL A 56 32.84 8.13 1.33
CA VAL A 56 32.18 6.81 1.32
C VAL A 56 31.98 6.29 2.76
N LYS A 57 32.97 6.48 3.64
CA LYS A 57 32.82 6.15 5.08
C LYS A 57 31.74 6.99 5.77
N LYS A 58 31.62 8.27 5.43
CA LYS A 58 30.57 9.15 5.99
C LYS A 58 29.19 8.65 5.57
N ASP A 59 29.04 8.21 4.33
CA ASP A 59 27.79 7.62 3.85
C ASP A 59 27.48 6.27 4.52
N GLY A 60 28.49 5.43 4.77
CA GLY A 60 28.32 4.22 5.59
C GLY A 60 27.83 4.51 7.01
N ARG A 61 28.33 5.58 7.65
CA ARG A 61 27.83 6.02 8.98
C ARG A 61 26.40 6.54 8.90
N ARG A 62 26.08 7.31 7.86
CA ARG A 62 24.71 7.82 7.63
C ARG A 62 23.75 6.66 7.39
N LEU A 63 24.15 5.67 6.60
CA LEU A 63 23.36 4.46 6.35
C LEU A 63 23.05 3.73 7.66
N LYS A 64 24.05 3.52 8.53
CA LYS A 64 23.81 2.91 9.85
C LYS A 64 22.88 3.73 10.74
N SER A 65 22.90 5.06 10.65
CA SER A 65 22.02 5.91 11.45
C SER A 65 20.57 5.95 10.97
N ILE A 66 20.32 5.69 9.68
CA ILE A 66 18.96 5.67 9.11
C ILE A 66 18.39 4.25 9.01
N ASN A 67 19.25 3.23 9.12
CA ASN A 67 18.82 1.84 9.07
C ASN A 67 17.98 1.52 10.31
N PHE A 68 17.03 0.60 10.15
CA PHE A 68 16.25 0.11 11.26
C PHE A 68 17.14 -0.66 12.25
N THR A 69 16.77 -0.53 13.52
CA THR A 69 17.30 -1.34 14.62
C THR A 69 16.84 -2.78 14.49
N GLU A 70 17.49 -3.70 15.21
CA GLU A 70 17.12 -5.12 15.17
C GLU A 70 15.67 -5.34 15.64
N GLU A 71 15.23 -4.59 16.65
CA GLU A 71 13.86 -4.64 17.16
C GLU A 71 12.85 -4.15 16.11
N GLU A 72 13.14 -3.06 15.41
CA GLU A 72 12.30 -2.56 14.32
C GLU A 72 12.26 -3.53 13.14
N TRP A 73 13.37 -4.22 12.83
CA TRP A 73 13.37 -5.28 11.81
C TRP A 73 12.48 -6.46 12.21
N THR A 74 12.55 -6.91 13.46
CA THR A 74 11.66 -7.96 13.97
C THR A 74 10.18 -7.53 13.89
N PHE A 75 9.88 -6.29 14.27
CA PHE A 75 8.52 -5.74 14.14
C PHE A 75 8.05 -5.69 12.68
N MET A 76 8.94 -5.36 11.74
CA MET A 76 8.61 -5.39 10.31
C MET A 76 8.35 -6.81 9.80
N GLU A 77 9.02 -7.83 10.34
CA GLU A 77 8.75 -9.24 10.04
C GLU A 77 7.37 -9.65 10.57
N GLU A 78 7.03 -9.30 11.82
CA GLU A 78 5.69 -9.53 12.39
C GLU A 78 4.58 -8.81 11.61
N LEU A 79 4.84 -7.56 11.18
CA LEU A 79 3.92 -6.80 10.34
C LEU A 79 3.73 -7.45 8.97
N VAL A 80 4.77 -8.08 8.43
CA VAL A 80 4.68 -8.80 7.17
C VAL A 80 3.76 -10.01 7.32
N ASP A 81 3.96 -10.80 8.37
CA ASP A 81 3.11 -11.97 8.65
C ASP A 81 1.65 -11.55 8.86
N LEU A 82 1.43 -10.46 9.60
CA LEU A 82 0.12 -9.84 9.84
C LEU A 82 -0.59 -9.51 8.52
N LEU A 83 0.11 -8.82 7.62
CA LEU A 83 -0.45 -8.39 6.35
C LEU A 83 -0.64 -9.54 5.36
N GLY A 84 0.13 -10.62 5.48
CA GLY A 84 -0.03 -11.85 4.71
C GLY A 84 -1.43 -12.47 4.86
N LEU A 85 -2.03 -12.37 6.05
CA LEU A 85 -3.41 -12.82 6.28
C LEU A 85 -4.43 -12.05 5.41
N PHE A 86 -4.21 -10.74 5.23
CA PHE A 86 -5.06 -9.92 4.38
C PHE A 86 -4.78 -10.17 2.89
N GLU A 87 -3.53 -10.43 2.51
CA GLU A 87 -3.19 -10.86 1.14
C GLU A 87 -3.92 -12.16 0.78
N GLU A 88 -3.89 -13.16 1.67
CA GLU A 88 -4.59 -14.43 1.45
C GLU A 88 -6.09 -14.22 1.30
N ALA A 89 -6.71 -13.46 2.21
CA ALA A 89 -8.13 -13.16 2.18
C ALA A 89 -8.55 -12.40 0.91
N THR A 90 -7.79 -11.38 0.52
CA THR A 90 -8.09 -10.58 -0.68
C THR A 90 -7.85 -11.39 -1.96
N THR A 91 -6.82 -12.24 -1.99
CA THR A 91 -6.56 -13.17 -3.10
C THR A 91 -7.72 -14.16 -3.24
N PHE A 92 -8.14 -14.78 -2.13
CA PHE A 92 -9.26 -15.70 -2.08
C PHE A 92 -10.56 -15.05 -2.57
N LEU A 93 -10.88 -13.85 -2.09
CA LEU A 93 -12.08 -13.11 -2.51
C LEU A 93 -11.99 -12.68 -3.98
N SER A 94 -10.81 -12.26 -4.47
CA SER A 94 -10.61 -11.88 -5.86
C SER A 94 -10.71 -13.05 -6.84
N GLY A 95 -10.42 -14.28 -6.38
CA GLY A 95 -10.56 -15.49 -7.17
C GLY A 95 -12.01 -15.93 -7.39
N SER A 96 -12.96 -15.34 -6.65
CA SER A 96 -14.38 -15.59 -6.83
C SER A 96 -14.97 -14.67 -7.90
N THR A 97 -15.80 -15.21 -8.80
CA THR A 97 -16.50 -14.40 -9.83
C THR A 97 -17.39 -13.32 -9.22
N TYR A 98 -17.88 -13.58 -8.00
CA TYR A 98 -18.63 -12.63 -7.19
C TYR A 98 -18.19 -12.79 -5.74
N ALA A 99 -17.52 -11.77 -5.19
CA ALA A 99 -17.30 -11.67 -3.75
C ALA A 99 -18.65 -11.37 -3.08
N THR A 100 -19.43 -12.41 -2.79
CA THR A 100 -20.74 -12.26 -2.17
C THR A 100 -20.60 -11.91 -0.70
N LEU A 101 -21.59 -11.19 -0.15
CA LEU A 101 -21.62 -10.87 1.28
C LEU A 101 -21.52 -12.12 2.17
N SER A 102 -22.09 -13.24 1.69
CA SER A 102 -22.01 -14.55 2.34
C SER A 102 -20.60 -15.13 2.41
N LEU A 103 -19.68 -14.73 1.53
CA LEU A 103 -18.29 -15.13 1.53
C LEU A 103 -17.41 -14.13 2.29
N MET A 104 -17.70 -12.84 2.15
CA MET A 104 -16.96 -11.78 2.83
C MET A 104 -17.09 -11.87 4.36
N HIS A 105 -18.32 -12.09 4.86
CA HIS A 105 -18.55 -12.18 6.31
C HIS A 105 -17.70 -13.25 7.00
N PRO A 106 -17.69 -14.54 6.57
CA PRO A 106 -16.84 -15.55 7.20
C PRO A 106 -15.34 -15.27 7.03
N THR A 107 -14.90 -14.70 5.90
CA THR A 107 -13.49 -14.29 5.73
C THR A 107 -13.07 -13.20 6.72
N ILE A 108 -13.93 -12.21 6.97
CA ILE A 108 -13.64 -11.18 7.98
C ILE A 108 -13.69 -11.77 9.40
N SER A 109 -14.66 -12.64 9.70
CA SER A 109 -14.77 -13.28 11.01
C SER A 109 -13.55 -14.16 11.33
N THR A 110 -13.01 -14.88 10.34
CA THR A 110 -11.81 -15.72 10.53
C THR A 110 -10.57 -14.88 10.83
N ILE A 111 -10.37 -13.78 10.10
CA ILE A 111 -9.28 -12.83 10.40
C ILE A 111 -9.42 -12.25 11.81
N LYS A 112 -10.63 -11.86 12.22
CA LYS A 112 -10.88 -11.36 13.58
C LYS A 112 -10.53 -12.39 14.65
N LEU A 113 -10.92 -13.65 14.46
CA LEU A 113 -10.60 -14.73 15.41
C LEU A 113 -9.08 -14.94 15.55
N ILE A 114 -8.33 -14.88 14.45
CA ILE A 114 -6.86 -15.00 14.48
C ILE A 114 -6.26 -13.91 15.38
N PHE A 115 -6.74 -12.67 15.26
CA PHE A 115 -6.27 -11.57 16.11
C PHE A 115 -6.72 -11.67 17.56
N GLU A 116 -7.95 -12.13 17.81
CA GLU A 116 -8.42 -12.32 19.18
C GLU A 116 -7.62 -13.42 19.90
N ASP A 117 -7.29 -14.52 19.24
CA ASP A 117 -6.44 -15.58 19.81
C ASP A 117 -4.98 -15.10 20.05
N ASP A 118 -4.40 -14.32 19.13
CA ASP A 118 -3.07 -13.72 19.31
C ASP A 118 -3.04 -12.67 20.45
N LEU A 119 -4.13 -11.94 20.66
CA LEU A 119 -4.27 -11.03 21.79
C LEU A 119 -4.44 -11.82 23.11
N ILE A 120 -5.23 -12.89 23.14
CA ILE A 120 -5.43 -13.69 24.36
C ILE A 120 -4.16 -14.44 24.77
N THR A 121 -3.33 -14.86 23.82
CA THR A 121 -2.03 -15.48 24.09
C THR A 121 -0.98 -14.47 24.57
N ASN A 122 -0.98 -13.24 24.04
CA ASN A 122 -0.09 -12.16 24.48
C ASN A 122 -0.52 -11.45 25.79
N VAL A 123 -1.83 -11.33 26.06
CA VAL A 123 -2.37 -10.72 27.30
C VAL A 123 -2.04 -11.53 28.56
N LYS A 124 -1.69 -12.82 28.43
CA LYS A 124 -1.11 -13.56 29.56
C LYS A 124 0.28 -13.08 29.97
N LYS A 125 0.89 -12.13 29.24
CA LYS A 125 2.23 -11.60 29.49
C LYS A 125 2.29 -10.12 29.88
N ASP A 126 1.27 -9.31 29.61
CA ASP A 126 1.23 -7.93 30.09
C ASP A 126 -0.19 -7.50 30.47
N GLU A 127 -0.34 -7.10 31.73
CA GLU A 127 -1.61 -6.66 32.30
C GLU A 127 -1.98 -5.25 31.78
N THR A 128 -3.13 -5.20 31.11
CA THR A 128 -4.09 -4.07 31.06
C THR A 128 -3.63 -2.73 30.46
N ASN A 129 -3.88 -2.53 29.16
CA ASN A 129 -4.21 -1.21 28.62
C ASN A 129 -5.59 -1.25 27.95
N ASN A 130 -6.58 -0.67 28.62
CA ASN A 130 -7.97 -0.62 28.18
C ASN A 130 -8.12 0.45 27.08
N PHE A 131 -8.16 0.03 25.80
CA PHE A 131 -8.40 0.89 24.64
C PHE A 131 -9.88 1.19 24.38
N SER A 132 -10.79 0.95 25.33
CA SER A 132 -12.24 1.12 25.14
C SER A 132 -12.69 2.54 24.76
N ASN A 133 -11.81 3.55 24.82
CA ASN A 133 -12.16 4.94 24.50
C ASN A 133 -11.22 5.55 23.45
N THR A 134 -11.19 5.02 22.24
CA THR A 134 -10.69 5.78 21.08
C THR A 134 -11.86 6.18 20.21
N ILE A 135 -12.30 7.44 20.33
CA ILE A 135 -13.16 8.09 19.33
C ILE A 135 -12.45 7.96 17.99
N THR A 136 -13.07 7.25 17.05
CA THR A 136 -12.57 7.10 15.69
C THR A 136 -13.11 8.23 14.82
N ILE A 137 -12.39 8.58 13.76
CA ILE A 137 -12.79 9.62 12.79
C ILE A 137 -14.12 9.26 12.08
N LEU A 138 -14.59 8.02 12.25
CA LEU A 138 -15.85 7.49 11.71
C LEU A 138 -17.04 7.64 12.65
N ASP A 139 -16.84 8.07 13.90
CA ASP A 139 -17.93 8.24 14.88
C ASP A 139 -18.63 9.61 14.76
N ASN A 140 -18.33 10.39 13.72
CA ASN A 140 -18.91 11.71 13.48
C ASN A 140 -19.90 11.69 12.31
N ASP A 141 -20.91 10.82 12.42
CA ASP A 141 -22.14 10.92 11.64
C ASP A 141 -23.09 11.86 12.39
N GLU A 142 -22.88 13.17 12.26
CA GLU A 142 -23.94 14.15 12.54
C GLU A 142 -24.79 14.27 11.27
N ASP A 143 -26.00 13.72 11.34
CA ASP A 143 -27.06 13.88 10.36
C ASP A 143 -27.46 15.37 10.26
N GLU A 144 -27.01 16.07 9.22
CA GLU A 144 -27.67 17.29 8.73
C GLU A 144 -28.42 16.94 7.43
N GLU A 145 -29.70 16.61 7.59
CA GLU A 145 -30.70 16.57 6.52
C GLU A 145 -30.92 17.98 5.96
N ASP A 146 -30.24 18.33 4.86
CA ASP A 146 -30.65 19.45 4.02
C ASP A 146 -31.45 18.92 2.82
N GLU A 147 -32.77 18.84 3.00
CA GLU A 147 -33.75 18.70 1.91
C GLU A 147 -33.64 19.92 0.97
N GLN A 148 -32.85 19.82 -0.11
CA GLN A 148 -32.99 20.77 -1.22
C GLN A 148 -34.21 20.38 -2.07
N GLU A 149 -35.33 21.04 -1.74
CA GLU A 149 -36.56 21.15 -2.51
C GLU A 149 -36.24 21.46 -3.99
N PHE A 150 -36.47 20.46 -4.87
CA PHE A 150 -36.47 20.61 -6.31
C PHE A 150 -37.61 21.56 -6.71
N LEU A 151 -37.31 22.85 -6.85
CA LEU A 151 -38.23 23.81 -7.46
C LEU A 151 -38.24 23.58 -8.99
N GLU A 152 -39.16 22.71 -9.40
CA GLU A 152 -39.64 22.62 -10.78
C GLU A 152 -40.30 23.96 -11.15
N LYS A 153 -39.75 24.65 -12.15
CA LYS A 153 -40.43 25.77 -12.82
C LYS A 153 -40.37 25.60 -14.33
N PRO A 154 -41.42 26.06 -15.03
CA PRO A 154 -42.00 25.36 -16.17
C PRO A 154 -41.23 25.60 -17.47
N GLU A 155 -41.42 24.64 -18.38
CA GLU A 155 -41.15 24.77 -19.80
C GLU A 155 -41.84 26.02 -20.38
N ASP A 156 -41.05 26.84 -21.06
CA ASP A 156 -41.56 27.69 -22.14
C ASP A 156 -40.65 27.43 -23.34
N ASP A 157 -41.27 26.80 -24.33
CA ASP A 157 -40.84 26.72 -25.72
C ASP A 157 -40.42 28.10 -26.24
N ASP A 158 -39.40 28.15 -27.10
CA ASP A 158 -39.44 28.93 -28.36
C ASP A 158 -38.12 28.80 -29.14
N ASP A 159 -38.18 27.91 -30.13
CA ASP A 159 -37.70 28.03 -31.51
C ASP A 159 -36.25 28.37 -31.89
N TYR A 160 -35.71 27.41 -32.67
CA TYR A 160 -34.54 27.41 -33.53
C TYR A 160 -34.31 28.68 -34.37
N ILE A 161 -33.07 29.19 -34.39
CA ILE A 161 -32.42 29.73 -35.62
C ILE A 161 -30.94 29.32 -35.65
N LEU A 162 -30.48 28.94 -36.85
CA LEU A 162 -29.40 28.00 -37.11
C LEU A 162 -28.40 28.61 -38.12
N ASN A 163 -27.31 29.28 -37.71
CA ASN A 163 -26.26 29.65 -38.67
C ASN A 163 -24.85 29.77 -38.04
N PRO A 164 -23.84 28.98 -38.47
CA PRO A 164 -22.44 29.36 -38.31
C PRO A 164 -22.03 30.32 -39.44
N THR A 165 -21.46 31.48 -39.10
CA THR A 165 -20.87 32.41 -40.07
C THR A 165 -19.34 32.36 -39.98
N THR A 166 -18.74 32.01 -41.12
CA THR A 166 -17.35 32.20 -41.62
C THR A 166 -16.19 31.67 -40.78
#